data_AF-L7R2A4-F1
#
_entry.id   AF-L7R2A4-F1
#
_cell.length_a   1.000
_cell.length_b   1.000
_cell.length_c   1.000
_cell.angle_alpha   90.00
_cell.angle_beta   90.00
_cell.angle_gamma   90.00
#
_symmetry.space_group_name_H-M   'P 1'
#
loop_
_entity.id
_entity.type
_entity.pdbx_description
1 polymer ?
#
loop_
_entity_poly.entity_id
_entity_poly.type
_entity_poly.pdbx_seq_one_letter_code
_entity_poly.pdbx_strand_id
1 'polypeptide(L)'
;LRFIKKTLKTHADEVVTLQRGSPMTLRSVFQSMKLSTYDLTVDMLDVHADRNTFHRFDKFNAKYNPIGESRLREVFLKTDNYMNGKYFARIIKEVAFDLEESKYQNAELRLSIYGKSPGEWAKLAKWAIQYNVYSDNVRWLIQIPRLFDIFKSNNIMTNFQEILSNIFLPLFEVTNDPSSNLELHKFLQYVIGFDSVDDESKPENPLLDFDVKRPEKWDDEDNPPYAYYLYYMFANITVLNHFRKEQGLNIFVLRP
;
A
#
# COMPACT_ATOMS: atom_id res chain seq x y z
N LEU A 1 17.95 8.90 0.48
CA LEU A 1 18.81 9.42 1.57
C LEU A 1 19.01 10.94 1.54
N ARG A 2 19.39 11.53 0.41
CA ARG A 2 19.60 13.00 0.29
C ARG A 2 18.39 13.81 0.79
N PHE A 3 17.19 13.40 0.40
CA PHE A 3 15.93 13.99 0.87
C PHE A 3 15.83 14.01 2.41
N ILE A 4 16.00 12.87 3.07
CA ILE A 4 15.91 12.74 4.53
C ILE A 4 16.95 13.64 5.22
N LYS A 5 18.21 13.65 4.73
CA LYS A 5 19.27 14.51 5.27
C LYS A 5 18.93 16.00 5.11
N LYS A 6 18.34 16.40 3.98
CA LYS A 6 17.88 17.78 3.73
C LYS A 6 16.73 18.15 4.66
N THR A 7 15.71 17.30 4.77
CA THR A 7 14.54 17.51 5.62
C THR A 7 14.92 17.60 7.10
N LEU A 8 15.86 16.79 7.58
CA LEU A 8 16.36 16.89 8.95
C LEU A 8 17.12 18.21 9.21
N LYS A 9 17.72 18.84 8.19
CA LYS A 9 18.35 20.16 8.33
C LYS A 9 17.35 21.31 8.32
N THR A 10 16.28 21.22 7.53
CA THR A 10 15.34 22.34 7.30
C THR A 10 14.06 22.25 8.12
N HIS A 11 13.65 21.05 8.54
CA HIS A 11 12.39 20.77 9.22
C HIS A 11 12.59 19.90 10.49
N ALA A 12 13.71 20.09 11.19
CA ALA A 12 14.07 19.29 12.36
C ALA A 12 13.01 19.32 13.48
N ASP A 13 12.33 20.46 13.63
CA ASP A 13 11.42 20.73 14.75
C ASP A 13 9.95 20.45 14.40
N GLU A 14 9.68 19.95 13.18
CA GLU A 14 8.34 19.51 12.78
C GLU A 14 7.95 18.24 13.55
N VAL A 15 6.74 18.22 14.12
CA VAL A 15 6.20 17.06 14.85
C VAL A 15 5.81 16.01 13.83
N VAL A 16 6.37 14.80 13.91
CA VAL A 16 6.21 13.76 12.87
C VAL A 16 5.55 12.48 13.37
N THR A 17 5.46 12.26 14.67
CA THR A 17 4.82 11.08 15.25
C THR A 17 4.41 11.35 16.71
N LEU A 18 3.57 10.48 17.27
CA LEU A 18 3.18 10.46 18.68
C LEU A 18 3.79 9.24 19.35
N GLN A 19 4.64 9.42 20.36
CA GLN A 19 5.12 8.33 21.20
C GLN A 19 4.36 8.32 22.51
N ARG A 20 3.57 7.25 22.75
CA ARG A 20 2.73 7.11 23.97
C ARG A 20 1.85 8.34 24.24
N GLY A 21 1.32 8.96 23.19
CA GLY A 21 0.52 10.18 23.26
C GLY A 21 1.30 11.49 23.33
N SER A 22 2.64 11.46 23.45
CA SER A 22 3.46 12.67 23.42
C SER A 22 3.98 12.99 22.00
N PRO A 23 3.86 14.24 21.52
CA PRO A 23 4.40 14.65 20.23
C PRO A 23 5.91 14.54 20.18
N MET A 24 6.43 13.92 19.13
CA MET A 24 7.86 13.85 18.84
C MET A 24 8.18 14.62 17.57
N THR A 25 9.18 15.48 17.64
CA THR A 25 9.74 16.14 16.46
C THR A 25 10.63 15.20 15.67
N LEU A 26 10.88 15.53 14.40
CA LEU A 26 11.81 14.79 13.55
C LEU A 26 13.19 14.64 14.22
N ARG A 27 13.67 15.71 14.87
CA ARG A 27 14.91 15.69 15.66
C ARG A 27 14.85 14.67 16.80
N SER A 28 13.76 14.67 17.57
CA SER A 28 13.59 13.72 18.68
C SER A 28 13.51 12.28 18.21
N VAL A 29 12.90 12.00 17.05
CA VAL A 29 12.88 10.66 16.46
C VAL A 29 14.30 10.17 16.18
N PHE A 30 15.12 10.99 15.51
CA PHE A 30 16.53 10.64 15.22
C PHE A 30 17.37 10.46 16.49
N GLN A 31 17.18 11.34 17.48
CA GLN A 31 17.86 11.23 18.78
C GLN A 31 17.47 9.95 19.52
N SER A 32 16.18 9.56 19.49
CA SER A 32 15.70 8.33 20.14
C SER A 32 16.30 7.06 19.53
N MET A 33 16.65 7.11 18.25
CA MET A 33 17.32 6.01 17.54
C MET A 33 18.85 6.06 17.69
N LYS A 34 19.39 7.06 18.39
CA LYS A 34 20.84 7.33 18.51
C LYS A 34 21.54 7.43 17.15
N LEU A 35 20.85 7.99 16.15
CA LEU A 35 21.36 8.12 14.79
C LEU A 35 21.82 9.55 14.52
N SER A 36 23.01 9.71 13.96
CA SER A 36 23.43 10.98 13.36
C SER A 36 23.02 11.07 11.88
N THR A 37 23.04 12.30 11.34
CA THR A 37 22.81 12.53 9.90
C THR A 37 23.85 11.84 9.00
N TYR A 38 25.04 11.57 9.54
CA TYR A 38 26.13 10.91 8.82
C TYR A 38 25.96 9.40 8.78
N ASP A 39 25.37 8.82 9.83
CA ASP A 39 25.17 7.38 9.98
C ASP A 39 23.97 6.84 9.19
N LEU A 40 23.13 7.72 8.62
CA LEU A 40 21.94 7.31 7.89
C LEU A 40 22.29 6.53 6.61
N THR A 41 22.06 5.21 6.65
CA THR A 41 22.14 4.30 5.51
C THR A 41 20.75 3.90 5.01
N VAL A 42 20.69 3.30 3.81
CA VAL A 42 19.43 2.77 3.26
C VAL A 42 18.94 1.57 4.10
N ASP A 43 19.84 0.79 4.71
CA ASP A 43 19.48 -0.33 5.59
C ASP A 43 18.67 0.10 6.81
N MET A 44 18.95 1.28 7.36
CA MET A 44 18.21 1.82 8.50
C MET A 44 16.76 2.22 8.17
N LEU A 45 16.46 2.42 6.89
CA LEU A 45 15.09 2.68 6.42
C LEU A 45 14.29 1.39 6.20
N ASP A 46 14.95 0.23 6.29
CA ASP A 46 14.37 -1.10 6.07
C ASP A 46 13.59 -1.20 4.75
N VAL A 47 14.16 -0.62 3.69
CA VAL A 47 13.53 -0.52 2.35
C VAL A 47 14.08 -1.51 1.33
N HIS A 48 15.17 -2.22 1.64
CA HIS A 48 15.82 -3.13 0.68
C HIS A 48 14.99 -4.39 0.43
N ALA A 49 14.94 -4.79 -0.84
CA ALA A 49 14.72 -6.17 -1.24
C ALA A 49 16.09 -6.70 -1.72
N ASP A 50 16.89 -7.26 -0.81
CA ASP A 50 18.13 -7.98 -1.14
C ASP A 50 17.83 -9.37 -1.77
N ARG A 51 18.78 -9.96 -2.50
CA ARG A 51 18.72 -11.37 -2.90
C ARG A 51 18.62 -12.31 -1.69
N ASN A 52 19.14 -11.91 -0.53
CA ASN A 52 19.00 -12.65 0.72
C ASN A 52 17.67 -12.39 1.47
N THR A 53 16.79 -11.51 0.98
CA THR A 53 15.43 -11.36 1.56
C THR A 53 14.56 -12.58 1.31
N PHE A 54 14.92 -13.42 0.34
CA PHE A 54 14.35 -14.77 0.15
C PHE A 54 14.71 -15.75 1.29
N HIS A 55 15.61 -15.40 2.21
CA HIS A 55 16.00 -16.25 3.34
C HIS A 55 15.78 -15.57 4.71
N ARG A 56 15.36 -14.29 4.74
CA ARG A 56 15.14 -13.48 5.95
C ARG A 56 13.75 -12.84 5.90
N PHE A 57 12.77 -13.71 6.10
CA PHE A 57 11.33 -13.54 5.95
C PHE A 57 10.67 -12.55 6.93
N ASP A 58 11.30 -12.34 8.09
CA ASP A 58 10.93 -11.31 9.06
C ASP A 58 10.96 -9.90 8.45
N LYS A 59 11.88 -9.64 7.51
CA LYS A 59 12.00 -8.36 6.80
C LYS A 59 10.93 -8.15 5.72
N PHE A 60 10.50 -9.21 5.02
CA PHE A 60 9.41 -9.11 4.05
C PHE A 60 8.10 -8.77 4.75
N ASN A 61 7.79 -9.49 5.84
CA ASN A 61 6.61 -9.19 6.65
C ASN A 61 6.73 -7.84 7.35
N ALA A 62 7.89 -7.42 7.88
CA ALA A 62 8.04 -6.05 8.41
C ALA A 62 7.78 -4.96 7.34
N LYS A 63 8.03 -5.28 6.06
CA LYS A 63 7.71 -4.39 4.94
C LYS A 63 6.19 -4.26 4.70
N TYR A 64 5.41 -5.30 4.83
CA TYR A 64 3.96 -5.20 4.54
C TYR A 64 3.07 -5.22 5.79
N ASN A 65 3.61 -5.56 6.95
CA ASN A 65 2.86 -5.59 8.19
C ASN A 65 2.62 -4.16 8.67
N PRO A 66 1.35 -3.69 8.72
CA PRO A 66 1.04 -2.35 9.17
C PRO A 66 1.37 -2.12 10.66
N ILE A 67 1.61 -3.19 11.44
CA ILE A 67 1.78 -3.19 12.91
C ILE A 67 3.27 -3.11 13.33
N GLY A 68 4.21 -3.60 12.52
CA GLY A 68 5.61 -3.85 12.93
C GLY A 68 6.68 -2.87 12.39
N GLU A 69 6.34 -1.61 12.18
CA GLU A 69 7.13 -0.74 11.29
C GLU A 69 8.30 0.01 11.95
N SER A 70 9.43 0.13 11.23
CA SER A 70 10.51 1.08 11.53
C SER A 70 10.00 2.53 11.53
N ARG A 71 10.25 3.28 12.62
CA ARG A 71 9.78 4.66 12.81
C ARG A 71 10.12 5.59 11.64
N LEU A 72 11.29 5.42 11.02
CA LEU A 72 11.70 6.25 9.88
C LEU A 72 10.87 5.93 8.63
N ARG A 73 10.51 4.67 8.46
CA ARG A 73 9.67 4.23 7.34
C ARG A 73 8.26 4.76 7.47
N GLU A 74 7.68 4.69 8.67
CA GLU A 74 6.37 5.28 8.96
C GLU A 74 6.35 6.77 8.60
N VAL A 75 7.37 7.53 9.02
CA VAL A 75 7.45 8.98 8.81
C VAL A 75 7.68 9.36 7.34
N PHE A 76 8.57 8.66 6.63
CA PHE A 76 9.01 9.07 5.30
C PHE A 76 8.34 8.33 4.14
N LEU A 77 7.82 7.12 4.36
CA LEU A 77 7.48 6.18 3.28
C LEU A 77 6.07 5.60 3.38
N LYS A 78 5.27 5.99 4.39
CA LYS A 78 3.83 5.70 4.42
C LYS A 78 2.99 6.89 3.95
N THR A 79 1.87 6.56 3.31
CA THR A 79 0.80 7.49 2.92
C THR A 79 -0.07 7.87 4.12
N ASP A 80 -0.37 6.90 5.00
CA ASP A 80 -1.13 7.09 6.24
C ASP A 80 -0.16 7.12 7.44
N ASN A 81 0.10 8.32 7.95
CA ASN A 81 0.91 8.57 9.15
C ASN A 81 0.46 9.88 9.83
N TYR A 82 1.08 10.26 10.94
CA TYR A 82 0.74 11.49 11.68
C TYR A 82 0.76 12.77 10.81
N MET A 83 1.63 12.82 9.80
CA MET A 83 1.77 13.93 8.86
C MET A 83 0.96 13.74 7.58
N ASN A 84 0.03 12.79 7.56
CA ASN A 84 -0.77 12.40 6.40
C ASN A 84 0.09 12.13 5.16
N GLY A 85 1.27 11.53 5.30
CA GLY A 85 2.12 11.16 4.16
C GLY A 85 2.79 12.33 3.43
N LYS A 86 2.85 13.53 4.05
CA LYS A 86 3.49 14.74 3.49
C LYS A 86 4.89 14.48 2.93
N TYR A 87 5.74 13.76 3.67
CA TYR A 87 7.11 13.50 3.22
C TYR A 87 7.16 12.48 2.09
N PHE A 88 6.34 11.44 2.15
CA PHE A 88 6.28 10.45 1.08
C PHE A 88 5.83 11.11 -0.24
N ALA A 89 4.80 11.96 -0.20
CA ALA A 89 4.37 12.71 -1.37
C ALA A 89 5.47 13.62 -1.94
N ARG A 90 6.25 14.29 -1.08
CA ARG A 90 7.40 15.11 -1.53
C ARG A 90 8.48 14.27 -2.21
N ILE A 91 8.77 13.07 -1.70
CA ILE A 91 9.72 12.15 -2.33
C ILE A 91 9.22 11.74 -3.70
N ILE A 92 7.94 11.34 -3.82
CA ILE A 92 7.36 10.96 -5.12
C ILE A 92 7.40 12.12 -6.11
N LYS A 93 7.18 13.36 -5.65
CA LYS A 93 7.30 14.54 -6.53
C LYS A 93 8.72 14.78 -7.04
N GLU A 94 9.74 14.60 -6.20
CA GLU A 94 11.13 14.70 -6.67
C GLU A 94 11.42 13.60 -7.72
N VAL A 95 10.93 12.38 -7.51
CA VAL A 95 11.07 11.28 -8.50
C VAL A 95 10.30 11.57 -9.79
N ALA A 96 9.07 12.06 -9.68
CA ALA A 96 8.24 12.41 -10.83
C ALA A 96 8.89 13.53 -11.67
N PHE A 97 9.45 14.55 -11.01
CA PHE A 97 10.18 15.62 -11.69
C PHE A 97 11.37 15.08 -12.50
N ASP A 98 12.19 14.21 -11.91
CA ASP A 98 13.32 13.60 -12.60
C ASP A 98 12.89 12.72 -13.80
N LEU A 99 11.74 12.03 -13.68
CA LEU A 99 11.14 11.25 -14.76
C LEU A 99 10.60 12.13 -15.90
N GLU A 100 9.99 13.27 -15.57
CA GLU A 100 9.48 14.23 -16.56
C GLU A 100 10.60 14.94 -17.33
N GLU A 101 11.75 15.21 -16.69
CA GLU A 101 12.94 15.71 -17.39
C GLU A 101 13.49 14.68 -18.40
N SER A 102 13.24 13.39 -18.15
CA SER A 102 13.68 12.29 -18.99
C SER A 102 12.60 11.86 -19.99
N LYS A 103 12.59 12.47 -21.18
CA LYS A 103 11.56 12.30 -22.24
C LYS A 103 11.03 10.87 -22.50
N TYR A 104 11.86 9.83 -22.35
CA TYR A 104 11.50 8.45 -22.67
C TYR A 104 11.40 7.53 -21.46
N GLN A 105 11.45 8.07 -20.25
CA GLN A 105 11.31 7.29 -19.03
C GLN A 105 9.89 7.37 -18.51
N ASN A 106 9.32 6.21 -18.21
CA ASN A 106 8.00 6.08 -17.60
C ASN A 106 8.12 5.10 -16.44
N ALA A 107 7.26 5.24 -15.45
CA ALA A 107 7.24 4.36 -14.28
C ALA A 107 5.83 3.89 -13.96
N GLU A 108 5.70 2.59 -13.71
CA GLU A 108 4.53 2.01 -13.06
C GLU A 108 4.87 1.77 -11.59
N LEU A 109 4.46 2.71 -10.72
CA LEU A 109 4.72 2.64 -9.29
C LEU A 109 3.61 1.88 -8.57
N ARG A 110 3.96 1.24 -7.45
CA ARG A 110 3.03 0.44 -6.66
C ARG A 110 2.67 1.12 -5.34
N LEU A 111 1.39 1.13 -5.01
CA LEU A 111 0.86 1.55 -3.72
C LEU A 111 0.08 0.41 -3.09
N SER A 112 0.23 0.22 -1.78
CA SER A 112 -0.45 -0.87 -1.07
C SER A 112 -1.85 -0.46 -0.63
N ILE A 113 -2.82 -1.35 -0.85
CA ILE A 113 -4.07 -1.43 -0.09
C ILE A 113 -4.08 -2.79 0.60
N TYR A 114 -4.28 -2.80 1.91
CA TYR A 114 -4.21 -4.01 2.73
C TYR A 114 -5.57 -4.70 2.84
N GLY A 115 -6.67 -3.96 2.68
CA GLY A 115 -8.02 -4.50 2.83
C GLY A 115 -8.42 -4.73 4.28
N LYS A 116 -7.72 -4.13 5.26
CA LYS A 116 -8.06 -4.16 6.69
C LYS A 116 -9.30 -3.31 7.00
N SER A 117 -9.52 -2.23 6.26
CA SER A 117 -10.65 -1.32 6.47
C SER A 117 -11.18 -0.77 5.16
N PRO A 118 -12.50 -0.55 5.02
CA PRO A 118 -13.07 0.06 3.82
C PRO A 118 -12.59 1.52 3.63
N GLY A 119 -12.15 2.18 4.70
CA GLY A 119 -11.65 3.56 4.67
C GLY A 119 -10.25 3.72 4.05
N GLU A 120 -9.53 2.64 3.75
CA GLU A 120 -8.17 2.70 3.18
C GLU A 120 -8.13 3.41 1.83
N TRP A 121 -9.09 3.10 0.95
CA TRP A 121 -9.20 3.75 -0.35
C TRP A 121 -9.42 5.27 -0.24
N ALA A 122 -10.32 5.68 0.65
CA ALA A 122 -10.59 7.09 0.88
C ALA A 122 -9.35 7.83 1.39
N LYS A 123 -8.61 7.24 2.34
CA LYS A 123 -7.36 7.81 2.84
C LYS A 123 -6.29 7.92 1.75
N LEU A 124 -6.11 6.86 0.96
CA LEU A 124 -5.11 6.83 -0.11
C LEU A 124 -5.43 7.86 -1.20
N ALA A 125 -6.69 7.93 -1.62
CA ALA A 125 -7.14 8.90 -2.61
C ALA A 125 -6.98 10.34 -2.10
N LYS A 126 -7.39 10.60 -0.84
CA LYS A 126 -7.19 11.90 -0.20
C LYS A 126 -5.73 12.31 -0.20
N TRP A 127 -4.82 11.41 0.16
CA TRP A 127 -3.37 11.66 0.10
C TRP A 127 -2.91 12.04 -1.32
N ALA A 128 -3.31 11.25 -2.33
CA ALA A 128 -2.91 11.49 -3.71
C ALA A 128 -3.39 12.85 -4.24
N ILE A 129 -4.64 13.22 -3.97
CA ILE A 129 -5.26 14.47 -4.42
C ILE A 129 -4.75 15.67 -3.62
N GLN A 130 -4.75 15.59 -2.28
CA GLN A 130 -4.32 16.68 -1.40
C GLN A 130 -2.88 17.11 -1.69
N TYR A 131 -1.98 16.14 -1.93
CA TYR A 131 -0.61 16.46 -2.26
C TYR A 131 -0.35 16.57 -3.76
N ASN A 132 -1.35 16.43 -4.64
CA ASN A 132 -1.19 16.45 -6.09
C ASN A 132 -0.03 15.56 -6.56
N VAL A 133 -0.09 14.27 -6.22
CA VAL A 133 0.94 13.26 -6.55
C VAL A 133 0.67 12.68 -7.94
N TYR A 134 0.68 13.58 -8.94
CA TYR A 134 0.40 13.30 -10.34
C TYR A 134 1.63 13.54 -11.22
N SER A 135 1.75 12.76 -12.28
CA SER A 135 2.73 12.94 -13.36
C SER A 135 2.25 12.26 -14.64
N ASP A 136 2.56 12.84 -15.79
CA ASP A 136 2.24 12.23 -17.09
C ASP A 136 2.99 10.91 -17.31
N ASN A 137 4.21 10.81 -16.77
CA ASN A 137 5.13 9.68 -16.92
C ASN A 137 4.90 8.56 -15.88
N VAL A 138 3.98 8.75 -14.93
CA VAL A 138 3.73 7.82 -13.83
C VAL A 138 2.31 7.27 -13.86
N ARG A 139 2.18 5.95 -13.71
CA ARG A 139 0.91 5.26 -13.47
C ARG A 139 0.99 4.39 -12.23
N TRP A 140 -0.16 4.16 -11.61
CA TRP A 140 -0.23 3.44 -10.33
C TRP A 140 -0.81 2.04 -10.49
N LEU A 141 -0.11 1.07 -9.92
CA LEU A 141 -0.61 -0.27 -9.63
C LEU A 141 -0.95 -0.36 -8.15
N ILE A 142 -2.08 -0.97 -7.83
CA ILE A 142 -2.49 -1.21 -6.46
C ILE A 142 -2.08 -2.63 -6.07
N GLN A 143 -1.09 -2.73 -5.21
CA GLN A 143 -0.62 -4.01 -4.70
C GLN A 143 -1.43 -4.40 -3.45
N ILE A 144 -1.86 -5.65 -3.39
CA ILE A 144 -2.64 -6.22 -2.29
C ILE A 144 -1.83 -7.34 -1.66
N PRO A 145 -1.25 -7.10 -0.47
CA PRO A 145 -0.52 -8.11 0.27
C PRO A 145 -1.43 -9.24 0.76
N ARG A 146 -1.04 -10.50 0.58
CA ARG A 146 -1.82 -11.68 1.03
C ARG A 146 -1.55 -11.99 2.50
N LEU A 147 -2.07 -11.15 3.40
CA LEU A 147 -1.80 -11.20 4.85
C LEU A 147 -3.04 -11.57 5.68
N PHE A 148 -3.94 -12.44 5.17
CA PHE A 148 -5.17 -12.77 5.88
C PHE A 148 -4.88 -13.47 7.22
N ASP A 149 -3.92 -14.39 7.26
CA ASP A 149 -3.40 -15.05 8.46
C ASP A 149 -3.01 -14.05 9.57
N ILE A 150 -2.33 -12.96 9.21
CA ILE A 150 -1.95 -11.90 10.15
C ILE A 150 -3.20 -11.17 10.66
N PHE A 151 -4.17 -10.87 9.79
CA PHE A 151 -5.39 -10.18 10.23
C PHE A 151 -6.28 -11.08 11.09
N LYS A 152 -6.34 -12.37 10.78
CA LYS A 152 -7.08 -13.37 11.52
C LYS A 152 -6.49 -13.60 12.91
N SER A 153 -5.19 -13.84 13.01
CA SER A 153 -4.48 -14.02 14.30
C SER A 153 -4.57 -12.79 15.22
N ASN A 154 -4.66 -11.58 14.66
CA ASN A 154 -4.85 -10.35 15.42
C ASN A 154 -6.32 -9.99 15.69
N ASN A 155 -7.28 -10.87 15.35
CA ASN A 155 -8.72 -10.64 15.48
C ASN A 155 -9.21 -9.35 14.79
N ILE A 156 -8.55 -8.97 13.69
CA ILE A 156 -8.93 -7.80 12.89
C ILE A 156 -10.09 -8.14 11.96
N MET A 157 -10.16 -9.39 11.48
CA MET A 157 -11.17 -9.87 10.53
C MET A 157 -11.59 -11.30 10.87
N THR A 158 -12.84 -11.65 10.57
CA THR A 158 -13.37 -12.99 10.88
C THR A 158 -13.27 -13.96 9.71
N ASN A 159 -13.46 -13.49 8.48
CA ASN A 159 -13.46 -14.32 7.29
C ASN A 159 -12.85 -13.59 6.08
N PHE A 160 -12.53 -14.35 5.03
CA PHE A 160 -11.87 -13.81 3.83
C PHE A 160 -12.75 -12.82 3.05
N GLN A 161 -14.08 -12.96 3.11
CA GLN A 161 -15.00 -12.03 2.43
C GLN A 161 -14.81 -10.59 2.92
N GLU A 162 -14.45 -10.37 4.18
CA GLU A 162 -14.21 -9.01 4.69
C GLU A 162 -13.06 -8.30 3.95
N ILE A 163 -11.98 -9.01 3.60
CA ILE A 163 -10.88 -8.45 2.80
C ILE A 163 -11.41 -8.05 1.41
N LEU A 164 -12.10 -8.96 0.74
CA LEU A 164 -12.65 -8.72 -0.59
C LEU A 164 -13.61 -7.52 -0.58
N SER A 165 -14.49 -7.45 0.42
CA SER A 165 -15.42 -6.34 0.60
C SER A 165 -14.67 -5.02 0.81
N ASN A 166 -13.66 -4.98 1.67
CA ASN A 166 -12.90 -3.76 1.93
C ASN A 166 -12.10 -3.27 0.71
N ILE A 167 -11.68 -4.18 -0.16
CA ILE A 167 -10.96 -3.86 -1.39
C ILE A 167 -11.92 -3.41 -2.50
N PHE A 168 -12.99 -4.16 -2.75
CA PHE A 168 -13.80 -4.00 -3.95
C PHE A 168 -15.07 -3.17 -3.75
N LEU A 169 -15.72 -3.23 -2.58
CA LEU A 169 -16.96 -2.50 -2.34
C LEU A 169 -16.81 -0.98 -2.56
N PRO A 170 -15.77 -0.30 -2.03
CA PRO A 170 -15.57 1.14 -2.29
C PRO A 170 -15.39 1.47 -3.77
N LEU A 171 -14.85 0.54 -4.56
CA LEU A 171 -14.66 0.71 -6.00
C LEU A 171 -15.97 0.56 -6.77
N PHE A 172 -16.85 -0.36 -6.35
CA PHE A 172 -18.19 -0.49 -6.92
C PHE A 172 -19.05 0.73 -6.58
N GLU A 173 -19.02 1.20 -5.34
CA GLU A 173 -19.77 2.38 -4.88
C GLU A 173 -19.38 3.63 -5.68
N VAL A 174 -18.08 3.90 -5.83
CA VAL A 174 -17.60 5.08 -6.58
C VAL A 174 -17.77 4.95 -8.10
N THR A 175 -17.88 3.72 -8.61
CA THR A 175 -18.21 3.47 -10.02
C THR A 175 -19.69 3.73 -10.28
N ASN A 176 -20.57 3.35 -9.33
CA ASN A 176 -22.00 3.60 -9.41
C ASN A 176 -22.35 5.08 -9.25
N ASP A 177 -21.75 5.74 -8.27
CA ASP A 177 -21.93 7.16 -8.02
C ASP A 177 -20.58 7.85 -7.72
N PRO A 178 -20.00 8.57 -8.70
CA PRO A 178 -18.76 9.32 -8.49
C PRO A 178 -18.85 10.37 -7.36
N SER A 179 -20.05 10.84 -7.00
CA SER A 179 -20.23 11.84 -5.95
C SER A 179 -20.06 11.26 -4.54
N SER A 180 -20.19 9.94 -4.38
CA SER A 180 -19.96 9.24 -3.11
C SER A 180 -18.53 9.44 -2.59
N ASN A 181 -17.54 9.50 -3.50
CA ASN A 181 -16.16 9.82 -3.18
C ASN A 181 -15.42 10.39 -4.41
N LEU A 182 -15.49 11.71 -4.57
CA LEU A 182 -14.87 12.43 -5.68
C LEU A 182 -13.35 12.29 -5.72
N GLU A 183 -12.69 12.23 -4.55
CA GLU A 183 -11.23 12.08 -4.47
C GLU A 183 -10.81 10.71 -4.99
N LEU A 184 -11.51 9.65 -4.58
CA LEU A 184 -11.28 8.29 -5.07
C LEU A 184 -11.57 8.18 -6.55
N HIS A 185 -12.69 8.72 -7.03
CA HIS A 185 -13.02 8.72 -8.46
C HIS A 185 -11.88 9.30 -9.31
N LYS A 186 -11.34 10.46 -8.91
CA LYS A 186 -10.22 11.12 -9.61
C LYS A 186 -8.94 10.30 -9.52
N PHE A 187 -8.62 9.77 -8.34
CA PHE A 187 -7.42 8.95 -8.15
C PHE A 187 -7.43 7.70 -9.04
N LEU A 188 -8.58 7.04 -9.17
CA LEU A 188 -8.72 5.82 -9.98
C LEU A 188 -8.47 6.04 -11.47
N GLN A 189 -8.56 7.26 -11.99
CA GLN A 189 -8.21 7.56 -13.39
C GLN A 189 -6.72 7.34 -13.69
N TYR A 190 -5.87 7.39 -12.65
CA TYR A 190 -4.42 7.18 -12.76
C TYR A 190 -3.99 5.76 -12.33
N VAL A 191 -4.92 4.97 -11.83
CA VAL A 191 -4.71 3.56 -11.49
C VAL A 191 -4.95 2.71 -12.74
N ILE A 192 -4.00 1.85 -13.06
CA ILE A 192 -4.02 1.00 -14.26
C ILE A 192 -4.30 -0.47 -13.94
N GLY A 193 -4.13 -0.88 -12.69
CA GLY A 193 -4.23 -2.30 -12.37
C GLY A 193 -4.02 -2.65 -10.90
N PHE A 194 -4.15 -3.95 -10.65
CA PHE A 194 -3.96 -4.59 -9.36
C PHE A 194 -2.85 -5.63 -9.45
N ASP A 195 -2.12 -5.79 -8.36
CA ASP A 195 -1.04 -6.76 -8.19
C ASP A 195 -1.28 -7.48 -6.85
N SER A 196 -1.04 -8.79 -6.78
CA SER A 196 -1.19 -9.56 -5.54
C SER A 196 0.19 -10.02 -5.10
N VAL A 197 0.60 -9.63 -3.89
CA VAL A 197 1.97 -9.84 -3.43
C VAL A 197 2.00 -10.63 -2.13
N ASP A 198 2.87 -11.64 -2.06
CA ASP A 198 3.34 -12.24 -0.81
C ASP A 198 4.68 -12.92 -1.09
N ASP A 199 5.21 -13.59 -0.08
CA ASP A 199 6.34 -14.49 -0.22
C ASP A 199 5.94 -15.79 -0.93
N GLU A 200 6.28 -15.87 -2.22
CA GLU A 200 6.03 -17.04 -3.08
C GLU A 200 6.82 -18.29 -2.69
N SER A 201 7.72 -18.22 -1.70
CA SER A 201 8.43 -19.40 -1.20
C SER A 201 7.69 -20.12 -0.07
N LYS A 202 6.64 -19.51 0.51
CA LYS A 202 5.83 -20.15 1.54
C LYS A 202 5.17 -21.40 0.95
N PRO A 203 5.31 -22.56 1.61
CA PRO A 203 4.58 -23.74 1.18
C PRO A 203 3.09 -23.49 1.38
N GLU A 204 2.33 -23.59 0.30
CA GLU A 204 0.87 -23.56 0.32
C GLU A 204 0.33 -24.88 -0.20
N ASN A 205 -0.90 -25.22 0.16
CA ASN A 205 -1.60 -26.35 -0.44
C ASN A 205 -2.23 -25.86 -1.76
N PRO A 206 -1.72 -26.28 -2.94
CA PRO A 206 -2.18 -25.77 -4.23
C PRO A 206 -3.53 -26.36 -4.65
N LEU A 207 -4.04 -27.38 -3.93
CA LEU A 207 -5.24 -28.10 -4.32
C LEU A 207 -6.49 -27.25 -4.07
N LEU A 208 -7.01 -26.65 -5.13
CA LEU A 208 -8.38 -26.15 -5.17
C LEU A 208 -9.32 -27.31 -5.51
N ASP A 209 -9.93 -27.90 -4.50
CA ASP A 209 -10.99 -28.89 -4.66
C ASP A 209 -12.36 -28.21 -4.87
N PHE A 210 -13.35 -28.95 -5.38
CA PHE A 210 -14.74 -28.50 -5.50
C PHE A 210 -15.36 -28.13 -4.14
N ASP A 211 -14.87 -28.74 -3.06
CA ASP A 211 -15.33 -28.52 -1.69
C ASP A 211 -14.62 -27.35 -0.98
N VAL A 212 -13.81 -26.57 -1.70
CA VAL A 212 -13.15 -25.38 -1.14
C VAL A 212 -14.19 -24.39 -0.61
N LYS A 213 -13.97 -23.93 0.63
CA LYS A 213 -14.84 -22.97 1.31
C LYS A 213 -14.95 -21.67 0.50
N ARG A 214 -16.17 -21.14 0.39
CA ARG A 214 -16.42 -19.79 -0.16
C ARG A 214 -15.85 -18.70 0.78
N PRO A 215 -15.60 -17.47 0.31
CA PRO A 215 -14.94 -16.43 1.09
C PRO A 215 -15.66 -16.10 2.40
N GLU A 216 -16.99 -16.17 2.41
CA GLU A 216 -17.81 -15.91 3.59
C GLU A 216 -17.68 -16.99 4.66
N LYS A 217 -17.25 -18.18 4.23
CA LYS A 217 -17.04 -19.36 5.08
C LYS A 217 -15.57 -19.64 5.35
N TRP A 218 -14.64 -18.94 4.70
CA TRP A 218 -13.22 -19.11 4.95
C TRP A 218 -12.86 -18.40 6.26
N ASP A 219 -12.83 -19.19 7.33
CA ASP A 219 -12.59 -18.76 8.70
C ASP A 219 -11.39 -19.44 9.35
N ASP A 220 -10.60 -20.19 8.57
CA ASP A 220 -9.40 -20.89 9.04
C ASP A 220 -8.31 -19.89 9.46
N GLU A 221 -7.40 -20.32 10.34
CA GLU A 221 -6.25 -19.49 10.76
C GLU A 221 -5.18 -19.39 9.67
N ASP A 222 -5.12 -20.39 8.78
CA ASP A 222 -4.20 -20.44 7.66
C ASP A 222 -4.61 -19.48 6.53
N ASN A 223 -3.60 -18.94 5.85
CA ASN A 223 -3.79 -18.06 4.70
C ASN A 223 -4.41 -18.85 3.53
N PRO A 224 -5.40 -18.30 2.79
CA PRO A 224 -5.88 -18.92 1.57
C PRO A 224 -4.75 -19.12 0.54
N PRO A 225 -4.76 -20.21 -0.24
CA PRO A 225 -3.77 -20.43 -1.30
C PRO A 225 -3.74 -19.30 -2.34
N TYR A 226 -2.61 -19.10 -3.01
CA TYR A 226 -2.44 -18.09 -4.07
C TYR A 226 -3.54 -18.16 -5.14
N ALA A 227 -3.85 -19.36 -5.62
CA ALA A 227 -4.87 -19.56 -6.63
C ALA A 227 -6.27 -19.11 -6.16
N TYR A 228 -6.55 -19.23 -4.86
CA TYR A 228 -7.79 -18.74 -4.25
C TYR A 228 -7.85 -17.21 -4.29
N TYR A 229 -6.78 -16.54 -3.84
CA TYR A 229 -6.65 -15.08 -3.93
C TYR A 229 -6.85 -14.60 -5.36
N LEU A 230 -6.12 -15.16 -6.32
CA LEU A 230 -6.20 -14.76 -7.71
C LEU A 230 -7.59 -14.97 -8.30
N TYR A 231 -8.25 -16.09 -8.00
CA TYR A 231 -9.60 -16.36 -8.52
C TYR A 231 -10.59 -15.27 -8.10
N TYR A 232 -10.68 -14.97 -6.79
CA TYR A 232 -11.63 -13.97 -6.30
C TYR A 232 -11.23 -12.55 -6.69
N MET A 233 -9.93 -12.25 -6.75
CA MET A 233 -9.42 -10.98 -7.29
C MET A 233 -9.83 -10.80 -8.76
N PHE A 234 -9.59 -11.82 -9.59
CA PHE A 234 -9.94 -11.80 -11.01
C PHE A 234 -11.44 -11.68 -11.23
N ALA A 235 -12.25 -12.45 -10.50
CA ALA A 235 -13.71 -12.41 -10.62
C ALA A 235 -14.26 -11.02 -10.28
N ASN A 236 -13.84 -10.43 -9.16
CA ASN A 236 -14.27 -9.09 -8.77
C ASN A 236 -13.80 -8.01 -9.74
N ILE A 237 -12.54 -8.04 -10.17
CA ILE A 237 -12.00 -7.08 -11.15
C ILE A 237 -12.75 -7.20 -12.49
N THR A 238 -13.09 -8.41 -12.92
CA THR A 238 -13.80 -8.63 -14.19
C THR A 238 -15.19 -8.00 -14.15
N VAL A 239 -15.95 -8.24 -13.09
CA VAL A 239 -17.29 -7.65 -12.90
C VAL A 239 -17.19 -6.13 -12.78
N LEU A 240 -16.25 -5.63 -11.97
CA LEU A 240 -16.02 -4.20 -11.81
C LEU A 240 -15.65 -3.53 -13.14
N ASN A 241 -14.79 -4.16 -13.94
CA ASN A 241 -14.38 -3.63 -15.24
C ASN A 241 -15.54 -3.59 -16.24
N HIS A 242 -16.43 -4.59 -16.23
CA HIS A 242 -17.62 -4.56 -17.06
C HIS A 242 -18.48 -3.35 -16.72
N PHE A 243 -18.74 -3.15 -15.42
CA PHE A 243 -19.51 -2.02 -14.93
C PHE A 243 -18.85 -0.67 -15.23
N ARG A 244 -17.54 -0.54 -14.98
CA ARG A 244 -16.77 0.68 -15.30
C ARG A 244 -16.80 0.99 -16.79
N LYS A 245 -16.70 -0.03 -17.65
CA LYS A 245 -16.76 0.14 -19.11
C LYS A 245 -18.13 0.62 -19.57
N GLU A 246 -19.23 0.12 -18.99
CA GLU A 246 -20.58 0.61 -19.27
C GLU A 246 -20.76 2.09 -18.89
N GLN A 247 -20.11 2.54 -17.81
CA GLN A 247 -20.07 3.93 -17.37
C GLN A 247 -19.05 4.80 -18.15
N GLY A 248 -18.32 4.24 -19.13
CA GLY A 248 -17.29 4.95 -19.91
C GLY A 248 -16.02 5.29 -19.11
N LEU A 249 -15.78 4.61 -18.00
CA LEU A 249 -14.60 4.81 -17.13
C LEU A 249 -13.43 3.90 -17.53
N ASN A 250 -12.23 4.23 -17.04
CA ASN A 250 -11.04 3.39 -17.23
C ASN A 250 -11.20 2.03 -16.52
N ILE A 251 -10.60 0.99 -17.11
CA ILE A 251 -10.59 -0.37 -16.57
C ILE A 251 -9.23 -0.71 -15.96
N PHE A 252 -9.21 -1.74 -15.14
CA PHE A 252 -8.02 -2.20 -14.43
C PHE A 252 -7.53 -3.55 -14.97
N VAL A 253 -6.22 -3.73 -15.02
CA VAL A 253 -5.61 -5.02 -15.38
C VAL A 253 -5.15 -5.72 -14.11
N LEU A 254 -5.41 -7.02 -13.98
CA LEU A 254 -4.78 -7.85 -12.95
C LEU A 254 -3.38 -8.27 -13.45
N ARG A 255 -2.32 -7.85 -12.77
CA ARG A 255 -0.91 -8.12 -13.07
C ARG A 255 -0.23 -8.66 -11.79
N PRO A 256 -0.51 -9.92 -11.42
CA PRO A 256 0.07 -10.56 -10.25
C PRO A 256 1.51 -11.02 -10.52
#